data_AF-A0A7K8I4P4-F1
#
_entry.id   AF-A0A7K8I4P4-F1
#
_cell.length_a   1.000
_cell.length_b   1.000
_cell.length_c   1.000
_cell.angle_alpha   90.00
_cell.angle_beta   90.00
_cell.angle_gamma   90.00
#
_symmetry.space_group_name_H-M   'P 1'
#
loop_
_entity.id
_entity.type
_entity.pdbx_description
1 polymer ?
#
loop_
_entity_poly.entity_id
_entity_poly.type
_entity_poly.pdbx_seq_one_letter_code
_entity_poly.pdbx_strand_id
1 'polypeptide(L)'
;KACRTPSRDEAGIEMLISYFLQLGYIESRFFPPTRHIGVLFTWYDSFTGVPVCQQNLLLEKASVLFNIGALYTQIGTRCNRQTQAGLENAVDAFQKAAGVLSYLKETFTHTPSYDMSPAMLNVLVKMMLAQARECVFEQIGLSGIRNEFFTLVKMTQEVAKVGEVYMLLNTAMNQEPVKENIPYSWSKLAQIKSDHYKALAHYFIATILCDHELQPGDDKDQQEKALSQLYDYVPEGLMVLAVLKDKVQRKQLGKAHLRKAIVYHEEALRVCGLCKKLRNIEVLQEVLTAAHKRSVLKYAQQETEDDFLSLIQAPDILPKSEHKIETSAPQFSKVKVKDFFHKLGPLTVFSAKQRWTAPRTIHLHHEAGELGFSLKGGSPVQVYCLDPVCSAASAGLKEGDYIVSVGGMDCKWLGVTEVLEKLKSVGKQPMELDVISCQDTAASLHSKSATYSMGMQKTYSLICLAMDEDKIDHTKKAPLKLPFLSWGTKNRQKAASTLCLPSAVAGSSQIKKKLSPFTLLNTESSLY
;
A
#
# COMPACT_ATOMS: atom_id res chain seq x y z
N LYS A 1 17.37 -0.95 15.21
CA LYS A 1 18.10 -1.25 13.96
C LYS A 1 17.16 -1.14 12.75
N ALA A 2 16.02 -1.84 12.76
CA ALA A 2 15.00 -1.82 11.70
C ALA A 2 14.65 -0.41 11.19
N CYS A 3 14.26 0.51 12.06
CA CYS A 3 13.85 1.86 11.67
C CYS A 3 15.01 2.86 11.47
N ARG A 4 16.25 2.50 11.82
CA ARG A 4 17.41 3.42 11.71
C ARG A 4 18.11 3.30 10.37
N THR A 5 18.38 2.07 9.94
CA THR A 5 19.13 1.78 8.71
C THR A 5 18.63 0.47 8.09
N PRO A 6 17.38 0.41 7.61
CA PRO A 6 16.91 -0.76 6.88
C PRO A 6 17.72 -0.93 5.59
N SER A 7 18.00 -2.17 5.20
CA SER A 7 18.54 -2.44 3.87
C SER A 7 17.50 -2.06 2.81
N ARG A 8 17.95 -1.56 1.66
CA ARG A 8 17.08 -1.08 0.57
C ARG A 8 16.75 -2.23 -0.38
N ASP A 9 16.20 -3.28 0.19
CA ASP A 9 15.86 -4.57 -0.43
C ASP A 9 14.77 -5.29 0.40
N GLU A 10 14.37 -6.46 -0.08
CA GLU A 10 13.35 -7.32 0.49
C GLU A 10 13.67 -7.73 1.94
N ALA A 11 14.94 -7.90 2.29
CA ALA A 11 15.34 -8.19 3.67
C ALA A 11 15.03 -7.01 4.61
N GLY A 12 15.15 -5.77 4.11
CA GLY A 12 14.76 -4.57 4.85
C GLY A 12 13.25 -4.47 5.04
N ILE A 13 12.48 -4.83 4.01
CA ILE A 13 11.02 -4.93 4.08
C ILE A 13 10.60 -5.98 5.11
N GLU A 14 11.16 -7.18 5.05
CA GLU A 14 10.88 -8.27 6.00
C GLU A 14 11.23 -7.85 7.43
N MET A 15 12.33 -7.12 7.63
CA MET A 15 12.72 -6.61 8.95
C MET A 15 11.72 -5.58 9.49
N LEU A 16 11.22 -4.66 8.66
CA LEU A 16 10.21 -3.68 9.06
C LEU A 16 8.85 -4.33 9.33
N ILE A 17 8.42 -5.29 8.50
CA ILE A 17 7.20 -6.08 8.74
C ILE A 17 7.34 -6.88 10.03
N SER A 18 8.50 -7.50 10.26
CA SER A 18 8.75 -8.25 11.49
C SER A 18 8.62 -7.37 12.72
N TYR A 19 9.16 -6.15 12.65
CA TYR A 19 9.02 -5.16 13.71
C TYR A 19 7.55 -4.75 13.91
N PHE A 20 6.83 -4.43 12.84
CA PHE A 20 5.40 -4.10 12.88
C PHE A 20 4.56 -5.19 13.56
N LEU A 21 4.79 -6.46 13.20
CA LEU A 21 4.10 -7.60 13.80
C LEU A 21 4.45 -7.76 15.29
N GLN A 22 5.72 -7.55 15.67
CA GLN A 22 6.12 -7.59 17.06
C GLN A 22 5.47 -6.47 17.90
N LEU A 23 5.22 -5.29 17.32
CA LEU A 23 4.45 -4.23 17.97
C LEU A 23 3.02 -4.69 18.30
N GLY A 24 2.40 -5.54 17.47
CA GLY A 24 1.09 -6.14 17.76
C GLY A 24 1.10 -7.02 19.02
N TYR A 25 2.16 -7.80 19.21
CA TYR A 25 2.35 -8.58 20.44
C TYR A 25 2.60 -7.68 21.65
N ILE A 26 3.46 -6.67 21.50
CA ILE A 26 3.77 -5.72 22.57
C ILE A 26 2.51 -4.97 23.03
N GLU A 27 1.70 -4.48 22.09
CA GLU A 27 0.42 -3.83 22.37
C GLU A 27 -0.46 -4.72 23.23
N SER A 28 -0.69 -5.95 22.77
CA SER A 28 -1.59 -6.90 23.43
C SER A 28 -1.11 -7.26 24.82
N ARG A 29 0.21 -7.33 25.05
CA ARG A 29 0.80 -7.78 26.33
C ARG A 29 0.96 -6.67 27.35
N PHE A 30 1.31 -5.47 26.91
CA PHE A 30 1.78 -4.44 27.83
C PHE A 30 0.94 -3.17 27.83
N PHE A 31 0.14 -2.91 26.78
CA PHE A 31 -0.65 -1.68 26.63
C PHE A 31 -2.11 -1.89 27.03
N PRO A 32 -2.46 -1.72 28.33
CA PRO A 32 -3.85 -1.81 28.77
C PRO A 32 -4.63 -0.59 28.26
N PRO A 33 -5.94 -0.72 27.97
CA PRO A 33 -6.78 0.41 27.57
C PRO A 33 -6.90 1.48 28.67
N THR A 34 -6.69 1.09 29.93
CA THR A 34 -7.01 1.88 31.11
C THR A 34 -5.81 2.58 31.75
N ARG A 35 -4.59 2.35 31.26
CA ARG A 35 -3.38 2.89 31.88
C ARG A 35 -2.32 3.24 30.84
N HIS A 36 -1.66 4.38 31.04
CA HIS A 36 -0.50 4.80 30.27
C HIS A 36 0.77 4.14 30.84
N ILE A 37 1.58 3.51 29.97
CA ILE A 37 2.85 2.87 30.36
C ILE A 37 3.97 3.90 30.54
N GLY A 38 3.81 5.13 30.03
CA GLY A 38 4.82 6.18 30.10
C GLY A 38 5.94 6.07 29.06
N VAL A 39 5.76 5.25 28.01
CA VAL A 39 6.65 5.23 26.84
C VAL A 39 6.21 6.32 25.86
N LEU A 40 7.18 7.07 25.32
CA LEU A 40 6.95 8.10 24.30
C LEU A 40 7.56 7.65 22.97
N PHE A 41 6.77 7.73 21.91
CA PHE A 41 7.19 7.49 20.53
C PHE A 41 7.32 8.84 19.83
N THR A 42 8.51 9.13 19.31
CA THR A 42 8.82 10.39 18.61
C THR A 42 9.20 10.10 17.17
N TRP A 43 8.46 10.70 16.25
CA TRP A 43 8.70 10.63 14.80
C TRP A 43 8.76 12.02 14.20
N TYR A 44 9.39 12.16 13.04
CA TYR A 44 9.50 13.43 12.34
C TYR A 44 8.73 13.33 11.03
N ASP A 45 7.90 14.32 10.76
CA ASP A 45 7.16 14.42 9.51
C ASP A 45 8.12 14.51 8.32
N SER A 46 7.93 13.67 7.32
CA SER A 46 8.85 13.51 6.20
C SER A 46 8.90 14.71 5.24
N PHE A 47 7.91 15.61 5.29
CA PHE A 47 7.81 16.77 4.39
C PHE A 47 8.12 18.09 5.10
N THR A 48 7.66 18.23 6.34
CA THR A 48 7.76 19.47 7.13
C THR A 48 8.88 19.42 8.16
N GLY A 49 9.36 18.22 8.53
CA GLY A 49 10.37 18.02 9.57
C GLY A 49 9.86 18.24 11.00
N VAL A 50 8.55 18.53 11.16
CA VAL A 50 7.96 18.77 12.47
C VAL A 50 7.95 17.48 13.30
N PRO A 51 8.46 17.50 14.55
CA PRO A 51 8.40 16.33 15.41
C PRO A 51 6.99 16.12 15.95
N VAL A 52 6.59 14.85 15.97
CA VAL A 52 5.36 14.36 16.58
C VAL A 52 5.74 13.40 17.68
N CYS A 53 5.21 13.62 18.88
CA CYS A 53 5.44 12.75 20.02
C CYS A 53 4.12 12.27 20.62
N GLN A 54 3.93 10.96 20.76
CA GLN A 54 2.75 10.37 21.37
C GLN A 54 3.11 9.21 22.31
N GLN A 55 2.28 9.00 23.33
CA GLN A 55 2.38 7.80 24.18
C GLN A 55 1.70 6.58 23.56
N ASN A 56 0.85 6.79 22.56
CA ASN A 56 0.09 5.74 21.92
C ASN A 56 0.98 4.99 20.89
N LEU A 57 1.01 3.67 20.99
CA LEU A 57 1.71 2.77 20.08
C LEU A 57 1.21 2.87 18.63
N LEU A 58 0.00 3.40 18.41
CA LEU A 58 -0.54 3.61 17.06
C LEU A 58 0.35 4.51 16.21
N LEU A 59 1.00 5.54 16.79
CA LEU A 59 1.95 6.39 16.05
C LEU A 59 3.15 5.59 15.55
N GLU A 60 3.71 4.71 16.40
CA GLU A 60 4.83 3.84 16.04
C GLU A 60 4.44 2.91 14.88
N LYS A 61 3.29 2.23 15.00
CA LYS A 61 2.79 1.33 13.96
C LYS A 61 2.55 2.05 12.63
N ALA A 62 1.90 3.21 12.66
CA ALA A 62 1.62 4.03 11.49
C ALA A 62 2.92 4.45 10.78
N SER A 63 3.90 4.94 11.55
CA SER A 63 5.20 5.39 11.04
C SER A 63 6.02 4.25 10.43
N VAL A 64 5.94 3.03 11.01
CA VAL A 64 6.58 1.84 10.43
C VAL A 64 5.94 1.47 9.09
N LEU A 65 4.61 1.53 8.96
CA LEU A 65 3.94 1.28 7.68
C LEU A 65 4.30 2.33 6.63
N PHE A 66 4.37 3.61 7.01
CA PHE A 66 4.82 4.67 6.12
C PHE A 66 6.23 4.37 5.58
N ASN A 67 7.14 3.95 6.47
CA ASN A 67 8.51 3.57 6.10
C ASN A 67 8.58 2.31 5.23
N ILE A 68 7.69 1.33 5.41
CA ILE A 68 7.58 0.18 4.51
C ILE A 68 7.18 0.65 3.10
N GLY A 69 6.17 1.53 3.01
CA GLY A 69 5.77 2.15 1.74
C GLY A 69 6.94 2.90 1.08
N ALA A 70 7.65 3.74 1.84
CA ALA A 70 8.83 4.48 1.38
C ALA A 70 10.00 3.59 0.98
N LEU A 71 10.15 2.40 1.57
CA LEU A 71 11.21 1.46 1.19
C LEU A 71 10.87 0.76 -0.13
N TYR A 72 9.61 0.40 -0.37
CA TYR A 72 9.17 -0.12 -1.66
C TYR A 72 9.38 0.89 -2.80
N THR A 73 9.18 2.20 -2.56
CA THR A 73 9.48 3.21 -3.60
C THR A 73 10.97 3.25 -3.95
N GLN A 74 11.85 3.07 -2.96
CA GLN A 74 13.30 2.99 -3.16
C GLN A 74 13.72 1.71 -3.90
N ILE A 75 13.02 0.60 -3.69
CA ILE A 75 13.25 -0.64 -4.44
C ILE A 75 12.86 -0.43 -5.90
N GLY A 76 11.63 0.06 -6.16
CA GLY A 76 11.13 0.28 -7.52
C GLY A 76 11.98 1.26 -8.34
N THR A 77 12.46 2.35 -7.72
CA THR A 77 13.34 3.32 -8.38
C THR A 77 14.75 2.80 -8.70
N ARG A 78 15.19 1.70 -8.07
CA ARG A 78 16.51 1.09 -8.32
C ARG A 78 16.48 -0.04 -9.36
N CYS A 79 15.30 -0.46 -9.79
CA CYS A 79 15.14 -1.50 -10.80
C CYS A 79 15.72 -1.08 -12.16
N ASN A 80 16.29 -2.03 -12.90
CA ASN A 80 16.78 -1.78 -14.26
C ASN A 80 15.62 -1.80 -15.27
N ARG A 81 15.12 -0.62 -15.61
CA ARG A 81 13.99 -0.42 -16.53
C ARG A 81 14.30 -0.76 -18.00
N GLN A 82 15.55 -1.07 -18.35
CA GLN A 82 15.94 -1.57 -19.67
C GLN A 82 15.73 -3.08 -19.84
N THR A 83 15.15 -3.76 -18.84
CA THR A 83 14.93 -5.20 -18.85
C THR A 83 13.49 -5.51 -18.46
N GLN A 84 12.92 -6.57 -19.05
CA GLN A 84 11.56 -7.01 -18.74
C GLN A 84 11.39 -7.28 -17.24
N ALA A 85 12.30 -8.07 -16.66
CA ALA A 85 12.28 -8.39 -15.24
C ALA A 85 12.42 -7.15 -14.34
N GLY A 86 13.26 -6.18 -14.73
CA GLY A 86 13.40 -4.95 -13.95
C GLY A 86 12.15 -4.08 -14.00
N LEU A 87 11.47 -3.99 -15.14
CA LEU A 87 10.18 -3.30 -15.24
C LEU A 87 9.08 -4.00 -14.43
N GLU A 88 9.00 -5.33 -14.49
CA GLU A 88 8.05 -6.12 -13.69
C GLU A 88 8.26 -5.90 -12.18
N ASN A 89 9.51 -5.93 -11.74
CA ASN A 89 9.88 -5.65 -10.36
C ASN A 89 9.54 -4.20 -9.94
N ALA A 90 9.74 -3.23 -10.85
CA ALA A 90 9.40 -1.83 -10.57
C ALA A 90 7.88 -1.66 -10.40
N VAL A 91 7.09 -2.24 -11.30
CA VAL A 91 5.62 -2.24 -11.23
C VAL A 91 5.16 -2.86 -9.91
N ASP A 92 5.63 -4.06 -9.58
CA ASP A 92 5.25 -4.76 -8.35
C ASP A 92 5.63 -3.95 -7.08
N ALA A 93 6.83 -3.37 -7.04
CA ALA A 93 7.27 -2.53 -5.93
C ALA A 93 6.39 -1.29 -5.75
N PHE A 94 6.07 -0.57 -6.83
CA PHE A 94 5.18 0.60 -6.75
C PHE A 94 3.75 0.21 -6.37
N GLN A 95 3.21 -0.90 -6.86
CA GLN A 95 1.89 -1.40 -6.46
C GLN A 95 1.85 -1.79 -4.97
N LYS A 96 2.91 -2.42 -4.45
CA LYS A 96 3.06 -2.73 -3.01
C LYS A 96 3.20 -1.46 -2.17
N ALA A 97 3.98 -0.48 -2.61
CA ALA A 97 4.07 0.82 -1.94
C ALA A 97 2.70 1.49 -1.84
N ALA A 98 1.95 1.53 -2.95
CA ALA A 98 0.61 2.09 -3.01
C ALA A 98 -0.35 1.35 -2.05
N GLY A 99 -0.31 0.01 -2.00
CA GLY A 99 -1.19 -0.75 -1.14
C GLY A 99 -0.87 -0.64 0.36
N VAL A 100 0.41 -0.54 0.73
CA VAL A 100 0.80 -0.27 2.13
C VAL A 100 0.33 1.12 2.57
N LEU A 101 0.49 2.14 1.72
CA LEU A 101 0.04 3.50 2.03
C LEU A 101 -1.50 3.62 2.07
N SER A 102 -2.21 2.90 1.21
CA SER A 102 -3.68 2.79 1.29
C SER A 102 -4.12 2.10 2.58
N TYR A 103 -3.47 0.99 2.97
CA TYR A 103 -3.75 0.30 4.23
C TYR A 103 -3.50 1.21 5.44
N LEU A 104 -2.42 1.99 5.42
CA LEU A 104 -2.13 3.01 6.44
C LEU A 104 -3.26 4.03 6.54
N LYS A 105 -3.71 4.58 5.39
CA LYS A 105 -4.79 5.56 5.31
C LYS A 105 -6.11 5.04 5.90
N GLU A 106 -6.44 3.79 5.62
CA GLU A 106 -7.70 3.16 6.04
C GLU A 106 -7.67 2.71 7.51
N THR A 107 -6.51 2.28 8.01
CA THR A 107 -6.37 1.72 9.36
C THR A 107 -6.12 2.79 10.42
N PHE A 108 -5.40 3.87 10.08
CA PHE A 108 -4.98 4.92 11.02
C PHE A 108 -5.58 6.27 10.62
N THR A 109 -6.86 6.49 10.93
CA THR A 109 -7.64 7.66 10.49
C THR A 109 -7.32 8.97 11.22
N HIS A 110 -6.68 8.89 12.39
CA HIS A 110 -6.36 10.04 13.25
C HIS A 110 -4.87 10.16 13.51
N THR A 111 -4.07 10.13 12.44
CA THR A 111 -2.63 10.36 12.52
C THR A 111 -2.36 11.85 12.80
N PRO A 112 -1.51 12.16 13.80
CA PRO A 112 -1.16 13.55 14.15
C PRO A 112 -0.14 14.20 13.20
N SER A 113 0.47 13.41 12.30
CA SER A 113 1.53 13.84 11.38
C SER A 113 0.95 14.10 9.99
N TYR A 114 1.46 15.13 9.31
CA TYR A 114 0.89 15.61 8.05
C TYR A 114 1.22 14.69 6.87
N ASP A 115 2.41 14.11 6.84
CA ASP A 115 2.86 13.10 5.88
C ASP A 115 1.94 11.87 5.83
N MET A 116 1.31 11.54 6.95
CA MET A 116 0.33 10.47 7.10
C MET A 116 -1.13 10.97 7.06
N SER A 117 -1.38 12.23 6.68
CA SER A 117 -2.74 12.74 6.49
C SER A 117 -3.43 12.04 5.31
N PRO A 118 -4.77 11.88 5.33
CA PRO A 118 -5.49 11.24 4.23
C PRO A 118 -5.26 11.90 2.86
N ALA A 119 -5.14 13.22 2.83
CA ALA A 119 -4.89 13.99 1.61
C ALA A 119 -3.48 13.70 1.05
N MET A 120 -2.45 13.74 1.89
CA MET A 120 -1.07 13.44 1.48
C MET A 120 -0.93 11.97 1.04
N LEU A 121 -1.44 11.02 1.83
CA LEU A 121 -1.40 9.60 1.49
C LEU A 121 -2.11 9.31 0.16
N ASN A 122 -3.23 9.97 -0.13
CA ASN A 122 -3.91 9.84 -1.42
C ASN A 122 -3.03 10.30 -2.59
N VAL A 123 -2.27 11.40 -2.43
CA VAL A 123 -1.33 11.88 -3.45
C VAL A 123 -0.15 10.92 -3.62
N LEU A 124 0.40 10.39 -2.54
CA LEU A 124 1.48 9.40 -2.60
C LEU A 124 1.02 8.09 -3.27
N VAL A 125 -0.18 7.60 -2.94
CA VAL A 125 -0.78 6.43 -3.61
C VAL A 125 -0.94 6.68 -5.11
N LYS A 126 -1.51 7.83 -5.50
CA LYS A 126 -1.65 8.20 -6.92
C LYS A 126 -0.29 8.30 -7.62
N MET A 127 0.73 8.83 -6.95
CA MET A 127 2.09 8.92 -7.47
C MET A 127 2.67 7.53 -7.77
N MET A 128 2.52 6.59 -6.85
CA MET A 128 3.01 5.22 -7.04
C MET A 128 2.29 4.52 -8.19
N LEU A 129 0.97 4.67 -8.30
CA LEU A 129 0.21 4.07 -9.41
C LEU A 129 0.54 4.72 -10.77
N ALA A 130 0.84 6.02 -10.80
CA ALA A 130 1.30 6.70 -12.02
C ALA A 130 2.69 6.19 -12.46
N GLN A 131 3.62 5.99 -11.53
CA GLN A 131 4.94 5.40 -11.83
C GLN A 131 4.84 3.94 -12.28
N ALA A 132 3.96 3.14 -11.67
CA ALA A 132 3.68 1.78 -12.14
C ALA A 132 3.11 1.79 -13.57
N ARG A 133 2.19 2.71 -13.88
CA ARG A 133 1.61 2.87 -15.22
C ARG A 133 2.66 3.22 -16.27
N GLU A 134 3.60 4.10 -15.92
CA GLU A 134 4.73 4.46 -16.77
C GLU A 134 5.65 3.26 -17.06
N CYS A 135 5.93 2.43 -16.04
CA CYS A 135 6.72 1.21 -16.23
C CYS A 135 6.01 0.20 -17.15
N VAL A 136 4.67 0.05 -17.05
CA VAL A 136 3.91 -0.80 -17.97
C VAL A 136 3.99 -0.28 -19.41
N PHE A 137 3.90 1.03 -19.62
CA PHE A 137 4.07 1.60 -20.96
C PHE A 137 5.45 1.28 -21.55
N GLU A 138 6.51 1.41 -20.75
CA GLU A 138 7.88 1.04 -21.15
C GLU A 138 8.01 -0.46 -21.46
N GLN A 139 7.30 -1.35 -20.75
CA GLN A 139 7.30 -2.79 -21.07
C GLN A 139 6.79 -3.05 -22.48
N ILE A 140 5.74 -2.34 -22.89
CA ILE A 140 5.15 -2.49 -24.24
C ILE A 140 6.14 -1.99 -25.31
N GLY A 141 6.90 -0.93 -25.00
CA GLY A 141 7.90 -0.36 -25.90
C GLY A 141 9.28 -1.03 -25.85
N LEU A 142 9.52 -1.98 -24.94
CA LEU A 142 10.86 -2.48 -24.61
C LEU A 142 11.59 -3.12 -25.80
N SER A 143 10.87 -3.81 -26.69
CA SER A 143 11.42 -4.41 -27.91
C SER A 143 11.63 -3.40 -29.05
N GLY A 144 11.41 -2.11 -28.79
CA GLY A 144 11.30 -1.07 -29.80
C GLY A 144 9.87 -0.95 -30.35
N ILE A 145 9.49 0.27 -30.71
CA ILE A 145 8.18 0.58 -31.28
C ILE A 145 8.24 0.45 -32.80
N ARG A 146 7.61 -0.58 -33.35
CA ARG A 146 7.50 -0.77 -34.80
C ARG A 146 6.52 0.24 -35.39
N ASN A 147 6.83 0.75 -36.58
CA ASN A 147 5.94 1.63 -37.35
C ASN A 147 4.83 0.81 -38.05
N GLU A 148 4.01 0.15 -37.25
CA GLU A 148 2.89 -0.68 -37.70
C GLU A 148 1.59 -0.13 -37.13
N PHE A 149 0.53 -0.11 -37.94
CA PHE A 149 -0.75 0.53 -37.60
C PHE A 149 -1.27 0.13 -36.21
N PHE A 150 -1.50 -1.15 -35.96
CA PHE A 150 -2.06 -1.61 -34.68
C PHE A 150 -1.09 -1.46 -33.51
N THR A 151 0.21 -1.58 -33.75
CA THR A 151 1.25 -1.32 -32.73
C THR A 151 1.16 0.14 -32.28
N LEU A 152 1.09 1.09 -33.21
CA LEU A 152 0.98 2.51 -32.90
C LEU A 152 -0.37 2.90 -32.29
N VAL A 153 -1.48 2.27 -32.70
CA VAL A 153 -2.79 2.46 -32.04
C VAL A 153 -2.68 2.09 -30.56
N LYS A 154 -2.10 0.92 -30.26
CA LYS A 154 -1.87 0.48 -28.87
C LYS A 154 -0.97 1.44 -28.10
N MET A 155 0.15 1.87 -28.69
CA MET A 155 1.06 2.82 -28.05
C MET A 155 0.40 4.18 -27.79
N THR A 156 -0.43 4.65 -28.73
CA THR A 156 -1.18 5.91 -28.60
C THR A 156 -2.10 5.88 -27.38
N GLN A 157 -2.87 4.80 -27.21
CA GLN A 157 -3.81 4.67 -26.09
C GLN A 157 -3.10 4.52 -24.74
N GLU A 158 -2.07 3.67 -24.68
CA GLU A 158 -1.31 3.41 -23.45
C GLU A 158 -0.55 4.66 -22.99
N VAL A 159 0.10 5.39 -23.90
CA VAL A 159 0.82 6.62 -23.54
C VAL A 159 -0.13 7.76 -23.17
N ALA A 160 -1.30 7.86 -23.83
CA ALA A 160 -2.35 8.78 -23.42
C ALA A 160 -2.82 8.47 -22.00
N LYS A 161 -2.93 7.19 -21.62
CA LYS A 161 -3.26 6.77 -20.26
C LYS A 161 -2.19 7.19 -19.24
N VAL A 162 -0.91 7.10 -19.59
CA VAL A 162 0.20 7.60 -18.74
C VAL A 162 0.08 9.12 -18.55
N GLY A 163 -0.17 9.87 -19.61
CA GLY A 163 -0.38 11.33 -19.54
C GLY A 163 -1.57 11.71 -18.65
N GLU A 164 -2.69 11.00 -18.76
CA GLU A 164 -3.89 11.23 -17.94
C GLU A 164 -3.61 11.00 -16.44
N VAL A 165 -2.97 9.88 -16.06
CA VAL A 165 -2.72 9.61 -14.64
C VAL A 165 -1.76 10.62 -14.02
N TYR A 166 -0.78 11.13 -14.78
CA TYR A 166 0.11 12.21 -14.34
C TYR A 166 -0.59 13.56 -14.25
N MET A 167 -1.53 13.85 -15.15
CA MET A 167 -2.37 15.04 -15.07
C MET A 167 -3.22 15.01 -13.79
N LEU A 168 -3.89 13.89 -13.50
CA LEU A 168 -4.69 13.70 -12.29
C LEU A 168 -3.82 13.79 -11.01
N LEU A 169 -2.58 13.29 -11.07
CA LEU A 169 -1.61 13.44 -9.99
C LEU A 169 -1.25 14.91 -9.77
N ASN A 170 -0.89 15.64 -10.84
CA ASN A 170 -0.56 17.05 -10.76
C ASN A 170 -1.73 17.86 -10.19
N THR A 171 -2.98 17.60 -10.63
CA THR A 171 -4.17 18.24 -10.05
C THR A 171 -4.25 17.98 -8.55
N ALA A 172 -4.09 16.74 -8.11
CA ALA A 172 -4.16 16.40 -6.68
C ALA A 172 -3.03 17.04 -5.85
N MET A 173 -1.82 17.16 -6.42
CA MET A 173 -0.69 17.84 -5.76
C MET A 173 -0.88 19.35 -5.61
N ASN A 174 -1.70 19.97 -6.46
CA ASN A 174 -1.97 21.41 -6.44
C ASN A 174 -3.26 21.77 -5.66
N GLN A 175 -3.87 20.80 -4.96
CA GLN A 175 -5.01 21.05 -4.07
C GLN A 175 -4.52 21.31 -2.63
N GLU A 176 -5.22 22.18 -1.91
CA GLU A 176 -5.01 22.37 -0.48
C GLU A 176 -5.51 21.15 0.32
N PRO A 177 -4.81 20.72 1.40
CA PRO A 177 -3.60 21.32 1.97
C PRO A 177 -2.29 20.76 1.40
N VAL A 178 -2.32 19.93 0.33
CA VAL A 178 -1.15 19.22 -0.22
C VAL A 178 -0.14 20.18 -0.85
N LYS A 179 -0.64 21.17 -1.58
CA LYS A 179 0.16 22.12 -2.34
C LYS A 179 1.23 22.85 -1.52
N GLU A 180 0.92 23.19 -0.27
CA GLU A 180 1.83 23.96 0.60
C GLU A 180 3.04 23.15 1.08
N ASN A 181 2.89 21.83 1.22
CA ASN A 181 3.87 20.99 1.89
C ASN A 181 4.59 20.02 0.94
N ILE A 182 4.01 19.72 -0.23
CA ILE A 182 4.69 18.88 -1.21
C ILE A 182 5.83 19.65 -1.90
N PRO A 183 6.99 19.02 -2.16
CA PRO A 183 8.07 19.69 -2.87
C PRO A 183 7.61 20.23 -4.24
N TYR A 184 7.80 21.53 -4.47
CA TYR A 184 7.40 22.19 -5.73
C TYR A 184 7.93 21.48 -7.00
N SER A 185 9.15 20.95 -6.93
CA SER A 185 9.74 20.19 -8.04
C SER A 185 8.97 18.91 -8.39
N TRP A 186 8.28 18.28 -7.43
CA TRP A 186 7.49 17.07 -7.68
C TRP A 186 6.21 17.39 -8.46
N SER A 187 5.49 18.46 -8.10
CA SER A 187 4.30 18.85 -8.85
C SER A 187 4.67 19.30 -10.27
N LYS A 188 5.77 20.06 -10.42
CA LYS A 188 6.27 20.44 -11.74
C LYS A 188 6.72 19.24 -12.57
N LEU A 189 7.36 18.23 -11.97
CA LEU A 189 7.72 17.02 -12.70
C LEU A 189 6.49 16.21 -13.13
N ALA A 190 5.45 16.13 -12.29
CA ALA A 190 4.18 15.50 -12.66
C ALA A 190 3.50 16.23 -13.84
N GLN A 191 3.52 17.57 -13.83
CA GLN A 191 3.05 18.39 -14.95
C GLN A 191 3.85 18.11 -16.23
N ILE A 192 5.19 18.17 -16.16
CA ILE A 192 6.09 17.89 -17.30
C ILE A 192 5.83 16.50 -17.87
N LYS A 193 5.69 15.48 -17.03
CA LYS A 193 5.37 14.12 -17.48
C LYS A 193 4.01 14.03 -18.14
N SER A 194 2.97 14.68 -17.57
CA SER A 194 1.65 14.78 -18.20
C SER A 194 1.77 15.33 -19.63
N ASP A 195 2.43 16.46 -19.80
CA ASP A 195 2.52 17.14 -21.09
C ASP A 195 3.40 16.35 -22.07
N HIS A 196 4.51 15.79 -21.61
CA HIS A 196 5.37 14.92 -22.42
C HIS A 196 4.63 13.69 -22.96
N TYR A 197 3.88 12.98 -22.12
CA TYR A 197 3.16 11.78 -22.54
C TYR A 197 1.93 12.10 -23.41
N LYS A 198 1.27 13.25 -23.20
CA LYS A 198 0.25 13.77 -24.13
C LYS A 198 0.84 14.11 -25.50
N ALA A 199 2.03 14.72 -25.53
CA ALA A 199 2.73 14.99 -26.77
C ALA A 199 3.10 13.71 -27.52
N LEU A 200 3.58 12.68 -26.81
CA LEU A 200 3.87 11.37 -27.42
C LEU A 200 2.62 10.68 -27.98
N ALA A 201 1.47 10.79 -27.31
CA ALA A 201 0.20 10.28 -27.85
C ALA A 201 -0.12 10.93 -29.21
N HIS A 202 -0.01 12.26 -29.27
CA HIS A 202 -0.20 13.02 -30.51
C HIS A 202 0.85 12.69 -31.58
N TYR A 203 2.09 12.43 -31.19
CA TYR A 203 3.14 12.00 -32.11
C TYR A 203 2.85 10.62 -32.72
N PHE A 204 2.42 9.63 -31.92
CA PHE A 204 2.13 8.29 -32.43
C PHE A 204 0.92 8.30 -33.37
N ILE A 205 -0.16 8.99 -33.02
CA ILE A 205 -1.32 9.08 -33.92
C ILE A 205 -0.99 9.85 -35.20
N ALA A 206 -0.17 10.90 -35.12
CA ALA A 206 0.31 11.58 -36.32
C ALA A 206 1.15 10.66 -37.19
N THR A 207 1.97 9.80 -36.59
CA THR A 207 2.75 8.79 -37.32
C THR A 207 1.84 7.80 -38.05
N ILE A 208 0.77 7.32 -37.41
CA ILE A 208 -0.25 6.50 -38.07
C ILE A 208 -0.83 7.26 -39.27
N LEU A 209 -1.24 8.51 -39.07
CA LEU A 209 -1.95 9.28 -40.09
C LEU A 209 -1.05 9.69 -41.27
N CYS A 210 0.24 9.94 -41.02
CA CYS A 210 1.19 10.39 -42.03
C CYS A 210 1.83 9.23 -42.81
N ASP A 211 2.16 8.13 -42.14
CA ASP A 211 3.01 7.08 -42.70
C ASP A 211 2.23 5.85 -43.17
N HIS A 212 1.06 5.57 -42.58
CA HIS A 212 0.26 4.40 -42.95
C HIS A 212 -0.20 4.50 -44.41
N GLU A 213 -0.33 3.39 -45.11
CA GLU A 213 -0.94 3.32 -46.44
C GLU A 213 -1.79 2.05 -46.52
N LEU A 214 -3.07 2.20 -46.87
CA LEU A 214 -4.00 1.08 -46.98
C LEU A 214 -3.56 0.13 -48.10
N GLN A 215 -3.23 -1.10 -47.73
CA GLN A 215 -2.86 -2.15 -48.69
C GLN A 215 -4.10 -2.93 -49.16
N PRO A 216 -4.06 -3.56 -50.36
CA PRO A 216 -5.22 -4.30 -50.90
C PRO A 216 -5.73 -5.45 -50.01
N GLY A 217 -4.89 -6.00 -49.13
CA GLY A 217 -5.24 -7.08 -48.20
C GLY A 217 -5.62 -6.63 -46.79
N ASP A 218 -5.64 -5.31 -46.52
CA ASP A 218 -5.96 -4.79 -45.20
C ASP A 218 -7.46 -4.90 -44.88
N ASP A 219 -7.78 -5.29 -43.65
CA ASP A 219 -9.13 -5.19 -43.11
C ASP A 219 -9.46 -3.72 -42.79
N LYS A 220 -10.12 -3.07 -43.75
CA LYS A 220 -10.48 -1.65 -43.68
C LYS A 220 -11.43 -1.35 -42.52
N ASP A 221 -12.37 -2.26 -42.25
CA ASP A 221 -13.38 -2.07 -41.21
C ASP A 221 -12.73 -2.17 -39.82
N GLN A 222 -11.77 -3.09 -39.66
CA GLN A 222 -11.01 -3.21 -38.43
C GLN A 222 -10.12 -1.99 -38.18
N GLN A 223 -9.43 -1.49 -39.20
CA GLN A 223 -8.58 -0.29 -39.07
C GLN A 223 -9.40 0.97 -38.80
N GLU A 224 -10.55 1.13 -39.46
CA GLU A 224 -11.49 2.22 -39.19
C GLU A 224 -11.98 2.17 -37.74
N LYS A 225 -12.40 1.00 -37.28
CA LYS A 225 -12.85 0.82 -35.90
C LYS A 225 -11.75 1.16 -34.90
N ALA A 226 -10.52 0.70 -35.15
CA ALA A 226 -9.38 0.97 -34.28
C ALA A 226 -9.03 2.47 -34.22
N LEU A 227 -9.02 3.17 -35.36
CA LEU A 227 -8.79 4.61 -35.40
C LEU A 227 -9.94 5.40 -34.76
N SER A 228 -11.18 4.97 -34.96
CA SER A 228 -12.35 5.60 -34.33
C SER A 228 -12.30 5.50 -32.81
N GLN A 229 -11.79 4.39 -32.27
CA GLN A 229 -11.61 4.19 -30.82
C GLN A 229 -10.49 5.04 -30.20
N LEU A 230 -9.70 5.76 -31.01
CA LEU A 230 -8.72 6.73 -30.51
C LEU A 230 -9.34 8.08 -30.15
N TYR A 231 -10.60 8.33 -30.52
CA TYR A 231 -11.27 9.62 -30.30
C TYR A 231 -12.63 9.43 -29.60
N ASP A 232 -12.95 10.31 -28.65
CA ASP A 232 -14.28 10.35 -28.00
C ASP A 232 -15.35 10.91 -28.94
N TYR A 233 -14.94 11.85 -29.79
CA TYR A 233 -15.78 12.54 -30.74
C TYR A 233 -14.97 12.77 -32.01
N VAL A 234 -15.58 12.46 -33.15
CA VAL A 234 -15.03 12.79 -34.46
C VAL A 234 -15.63 14.13 -34.89
N PRO A 235 -14.83 15.16 -35.21
CA PRO A 235 -15.35 16.48 -35.58
C PRO A 235 -16.38 16.40 -36.72
N GLU A 236 -17.41 17.24 -36.66
CA GLU A 236 -18.40 17.39 -37.73
C GLU A 236 -17.72 17.56 -39.10
N GLY A 237 -18.05 16.68 -40.06
CA GLY A 237 -17.45 16.65 -41.40
C GLY A 237 -16.24 15.73 -41.58
N LEU A 238 -15.67 15.18 -40.49
CA LEU A 238 -14.64 14.14 -40.55
C LEU A 238 -15.30 12.75 -40.41
N MET A 239 -15.23 11.92 -41.45
CA MET A 239 -15.54 10.49 -41.35
C MET A 239 -14.24 9.70 -41.25
N VAL A 240 -14.09 8.86 -40.23
CA VAL A 240 -12.83 8.13 -39.99
C VAL A 240 -12.44 7.25 -41.18
N LEU A 241 -13.41 6.59 -41.83
CA LEU A 241 -13.16 5.85 -43.07
C LEU A 241 -12.69 6.75 -44.22
N ALA A 242 -13.24 7.96 -44.32
CA ALA A 242 -12.85 8.91 -45.36
C ALA A 242 -11.41 9.38 -45.13
N VAL A 243 -11.03 9.65 -43.88
CA VAL A 243 -9.65 9.98 -43.48
C VAL A 243 -8.67 8.84 -43.78
N LEU A 244 -9.05 7.60 -43.50
CA LEU A 244 -8.20 6.44 -43.82
C LEU A 244 -8.00 6.28 -45.33
N LYS A 245 -9.03 6.53 -46.14
CA LYS A 245 -8.95 6.41 -47.60
C LYS A 245 -8.24 7.59 -48.26
N ASP A 246 -8.49 8.81 -47.79
CA ASP A 246 -7.97 10.04 -48.36
C ASP A 246 -6.60 10.42 -47.76
N LYS A 247 -5.54 10.22 -48.54
CA LYS A 247 -4.16 10.53 -48.15
C LYS A 247 -3.97 12.01 -47.79
N VAL A 248 -4.68 12.93 -48.45
CA VAL A 248 -4.56 14.37 -48.19
C VAL A 248 -5.20 14.70 -46.84
N GLN A 249 -6.43 14.25 -46.58
CA GLN A 249 -7.09 14.46 -45.30
C GLN A 249 -6.32 13.83 -44.13
N ARG A 250 -5.78 12.62 -44.33
CA ARG A 250 -4.97 11.95 -43.32
C ARG A 250 -3.72 12.75 -42.95
N LYS A 251 -2.98 13.24 -43.95
CA LYS A 251 -1.80 14.07 -43.73
C LYS A 251 -2.15 15.40 -43.06
N GLN A 252 -3.25 16.04 -43.44
CA GLN A 252 -3.69 17.29 -42.79
C GLN A 252 -4.05 17.07 -41.32
N LEU A 253 -4.77 15.99 -40.98
CA LEU A 253 -5.06 15.63 -39.59
C LEU A 253 -3.78 15.25 -38.83
N GLY A 254 -2.86 14.52 -39.47
CA GLY A 254 -1.55 14.21 -38.91
C GLY A 254 -0.74 15.46 -38.56
N LYS A 255 -0.73 16.48 -39.44
CA LYS A 255 -0.14 17.80 -39.16
C LYS A 255 -0.79 18.50 -37.97
N ALA A 256 -2.11 18.44 -37.83
CA ALA A 256 -2.80 19.02 -36.69
C ALA A 256 -2.35 18.35 -35.37
N HIS A 257 -2.18 17.02 -35.37
CA HIS A 257 -1.65 16.30 -34.22
C HIS A 257 -0.18 16.62 -33.93
N LEU A 258 0.68 16.72 -34.95
CA LEU A 258 2.07 17.14 -34.77
C LEU A 258 2.18 18.54 -34.17
N ARG A 259 1.33 19.49 -34.60
CA ARG A 259 1.23 20.82 -33.97
C ARG A 259 0.90 20.72 -32.48
N LYS A 260 -0.10 19.92 -32.09
CA LYS A 260 -0.40 19.66 -30.67
C LYS A 260 0.79 19.02 -29.94
N ALA A 261 1.48 18.05 -30.54
CA ALA A 261 2.64 17.39 -29.94
C ALA A 261 3.77 18.38 -29.65
N ILE A 262 4.09 19.25 -30.63
CA ILE A 262 5.10 20.31 -30.49
C ILE A 262 4.75 21.24 -29.34
N VAL A 263 3.52 21.78 -29.32
CA VAL A 263 3.06 22.71 -28.25
C VAL A 263 3.18 22.09 -26.86
N TYR A 264 2.77 20.83 -26.69
CA TYR A 264 2.90 20.15 -25.40
C TYR A 264 4.36 19.94 -24.98
N HIS A 265 5.26 19.59 -25.91
CA HIS A 265 6.69 19.46 -25.58
C HIS A 265 7.35 20.82 -25.31
N GLU A 266 6.96 21.88 -26.01
CA GLU A 266 7.40 23.25 -25.72
C GLU A 266 6.98 23.68 -24.31
N GLU A 267 5.74 23.41 -23.92
CA GLU A 267 5.24 23.69 -22.57
C GLU A 267 6.01 22.88 -21.51
N ALA A 268 6.27 21.59 -21.77
CA ALA A 268 7.08 20.75 -20.89
C ALA A 268 8.52 21.30 -20.72
N LEU A 269 9.15 21.74 -21.81
CA LEU A 269 10.47 22.39 -21.79
C LEU A 269 10.44 23.72 -21.02
N ARG A 270 9.40 24.54 -21.22
CA ARG A 270 9.20 25.81 -20.52
C ARG A 270 9.07 25.60 -19.02
N VAL A 271 8.21 24.68 -18.58
CA VAL A 271 8.02 24.35 -17.16
C VAL A 271 9.30 23.79 -16.54
N CYS A 272 10.03 22.94 -17.28
CA CYS A 272 11.33 22.43 -16.87
C CYS A 272 12.35 23.56 -16.63
N GLY A 273 12.46 24.50 -17.58
CA GLY A 273 13.37 25.64 -17.49
C GLY A 273 13.06 26.61 -16.34
N LEU A 274 11.78 26.81 -16.01
CA LEU A 274 11.36 27.68 -14.90
C LEU A 274 11.68 27.07 -13.52
N CYS A 275 11.64 25.75 -13.38
CA CYS A 275 11.90 25.09 -12.10
C CYS A 275 13.41 24.95 -11.84
N LYS A 276 13.94 25.65 -10.80
CA LYS A 276 15.39 25.64 -10.46
C LYS A 276 15.99 24.25 -10.27
N LYS A 277 15.25 23.31 -9.67
CA LYS A 277 15.74 21.94 -9.46
C LYS A 277 15.73 21.12 -10.75
N LEU A 278 14.66 21.23 -11.55
CA LEU A 278 14.48 20.39 -12.74
C LEU A 278 15.34 20.85 -13.91
N ARG A 279 15.56 22.16 -14.07
CA ARG A 279 16.45 22.70 -15.12
C ARG A 279 17.92 22.23 -15.00
N ASN A 280 18.31 21.67 -13.87
CA ASN A 280 19.66 21.17 -13.64
C ASN A 280 19.75 19.64 -13.83
N ILE A 281 18.67 18.98 -14.26
CA ILE A 281 18.66 17.55 -14.56
C ILE A 281 18.87 17.39 -16.07
N GLU A 282 20.12 17.17 -16.48
CA GLU A 282 20.53 17.10 -17.89
C GLU A 282 19.73 16.06 -18.68
N VAL A 283 19.63 14.84 -18.14
CA VAL A 283 18.88 13.73 -18.77
C VAL A 283 17.41 14.09 -19.04
N LEU A 284 16.77 14.87 -18.16
CA LEU A 284 15.39 15.32 -18.37
C LEU A 284 15.30 16.29 -19.55
N GLN A 285 16.25 17.22 -19.67
CA GLN A 285 16.29 18.16 -20.79
C GLN A 285 16.59 17.45 -22.12
N GLU A 286 17.50 16.49 -22.12
CA GLU A 286 17.84 15.69 -23.30
C GLU A 286 16.62 14.94 -23.83
N VAL A 287 15.89 14.24 -22.95
CA VAL A 287 14.68 13.48 -23.33
C VAL A 287 13.60 14.41 -23.90
N LEU A 288 13.31 15.53 -23.22
CA LEU A 288 12.30 16.48 -23.69
C LEU A 288 12.71 17.13 -25.03
N THR A 289 13.97 17.51 -25.17
CA THR A 289 14.49 18.13 -26.39
C THR A 289 14.51 17.16 -27.56
N ALA A 290 14.91 15.91 -27.34
CA ALA A 290 14.91 14.87 -28.36
C ALA A 290 13.49 14.57 -28.86
N ALA A 291 12.52 14.46 -27.95
CA ALA A 291 11.12 14.23 -28.30
C ALA A 291 10.52 15.43 -29.06
N HIS A 292 10.80 16.66 -28.61
CA HIS A 292 10.41 17.88 -29.31
C HIS A 292 10.97 17.94 -30.73
N LYS A 293 12.30 17.76 -30.89
CA LYS A 293 12.97 17.76 -32.20
C LYS A 293 12.40 16.71 -33.14
N ARG A 294 12.04 15.54 -32.63
CA ARG A 294 11.42 14.46 -33.42
C ARG A 294 10.05 14.88 -33.96
N SER A 295 9.23 15.53 -33.16
CA SER A 295 7.92 16.07 -33.58
C SER A 295 8.07 17.17 -34.63
N VAL A 296 9.01 18.11 -34.43
CA VAL A 296 9.31 19.19 -35.39
C VAL A 296 9.81 18.64 -36.72
N LEU A 297 10.78 17.72 -36.70
CA LEU A 297 11.32 17.10 -37.92
C LEU A 297 10.21 16.39 -38.71
N LYS A 298 9.35 15.64 -38.02
CA LYS A 298 8.24 14.94 -38.67
C LYS A 298 7.19 15.90 -39.22
N TYR A 299 6.95 17.04 -38.55
CA TYR A 299 6.08 18.09 -39.07
C TYR A 299 6.62 18.68 -40.38
N ALA A 300 7.90 19.05 -40.40
CA ALA A 300 8.57 19.60 -41.59
C ALA A 300 8.53 18.64 -42.79
N GLN A 301 8.66 17.32 -42.55
CA GLN A 301 8.55 16.30 -43.61
C GLN A 301 7.16 16.24 -44.27
N GLN A 302 6.13 16.80 -43.64
CA GLN A 302 4.79 16.80 -44.19
C GLN A 302 4.43 18.10 -44.91
N GLU A 303 5.20 19.19 -44.76
CA GLU A 303 4.90 20.48 -45.38
C GLU A 303 4.73 20.38 -46.91
N THR A 304 3.68 21.03 -47.42
CA THR A 304 3.32 21.07 -48.84
C THR A 304 2.91 22.48 -49.23
N GLU A 305 3.17 22.90 -50.48
CA GLU A 305 3.01 24.29 -50.95
C GLU A 305 1.59 24.89 -50.73
N ASP A 306 0.54 24.06 -50.66
CA ASP A 306 -0.86 24.47 -50.46
C ASP A 306 -1.35 24.52 -48.99
N ASP A 307 -0.44 24.50 -47.99
CA ASP A 307 -0.81 24.43 -46.57
C ASP A 307 -1.41 25.72 -45.96
N PHE A 308 -1.47 26.81 -46.72
CA PHE A 308 -1.79 28.15 -46.21
C PHE A 308 -3.15 28.31 -45.51
N LEU A 309 -4.06 27.32 -45.64
CA LEU A 309 -5.45 27.42 -45.13
C LEU A 309 -5.93 26.21 -44.30
N SER A 310 -5.05 25.31 -43.83
CA SER A 310 -5.48 24.15 -43.02
C SER A 310 -5.85 24.54 -41.57
N LEU A 311 -7.14 24.81 -41.34
CA LEU A 311 -7.76 25.11 -40.03
C LEU A 311 -8.14 23.85 -39.22
N ILE A 312 -7.76 22.65 -39.66
CA ILE A 312 -8.13 21.41 -38.97
C ILE A 312 -7.49 21.39 -37.57
N GLN A 313 -8.34 21.27 -36.55
CA GLN A 313 -7.91 21.05 -35.17
C GLN A 313 -7.82 19.55 -34.88
N ALA A 314 -6.75 19.14 -34.21
CA ALA A 314 -6.58 17.77 -33.77
C ALA A 314 -7.59 17.42 -32.66
N PRO A 315 -8.38 16.35 -32.79
CA PRO A 315 -9.23 15.85 -31.72
C PRO A 315 -8.40 15.43 -30.48
N ASP A 316 -9.08 15.29 -29.35
CA ASP A 316 -8.46 14.74 -28.15
C ASP A 316 -8.38 13.21 -28.21
N ILE A 317 -7.29 12.67 -27.68
CA ILE A 317 -7.00 11.23 -27.74
C ILE A 317 -7.57 10.55 -26.50
N LEU A 318 -8.30 9.47 -26.74
CA LEU A 318 -8.88 8.63 -25.71
C LEU A 318 -7.83 7.75 -25.00
N PRO A 319 -7.64 7.90 -23.68
CA PRO A 319 -6.74 7.05 -22.92
C PRO A 319 -7.36 5.67 -22.71
N LYS A 320 -6.64 4.61 -23.08
CA LYS A 320 -7.05 3.23 -22.83
C LYS A 320 -5.83 2.38 -22.50
N SER A 321 -6.00 1.42 -21.61
CA SER A 321 -4.96 0.45 -21.28
C SER A 321 -5.55 -0.94 -21.13
N GLU A 322 -4.82 -1.94 -21.61
CA GLU A 322 -5.18 -3.36 -21.45
C GLU A 322 -4.83 -3.86 -20.04
N HIS A 323 -3.90 -3.19 -19.36
CA HIS A 323 -3.39 -3.62 -18.05
C HIS A 323 -4.07 -2.82 -16.94
N LYS A 324 -4.72 -3.50 -16.00
CA LYS A 324 -5.26 -2.85 -14.81
C LYS A 324 -4.16 -2.70 -13.76
N ILE A 325 -3.84 -1.46 -13.39
CA ILE A 325 -2.89 -1.18 -12.30
C ILE A 325 -3.68 -0.87 -11.05
N GLU A 326 -3.50 -1.72 -10.04
CA GLU A 326 -4.17 -1.61 -8.74
C GLU A 326 -3.16 -1.65 -7.59
N THR A 327 -3.61 -1.26 -6.41
CA THR A 327 -2.84 -1.39 -5.17
C THR A 327 -2.67 -2.85 -4.76
N SER A 328 -1.47 -3.24 -4.33
CA SER A 328 -1.21 -4.59 -3.79
C SER A 328 -1.18 -4.55 -2.26
N ALA A 329 -2.16 -5.20 -1.62
CA ALA A 329 -2.29 -5.19 -0.16
C ALA A 329 -1.04 -5.76 0.54
N PRO A 330 -0.67 -5.24 1.73
CA PRO A 330 0.49 -5.73 2.47
C PRO A 330 0.33 -7.20 2.86
N GLN A 331 1.32 -8.02 2.50
CA GLN A 331 1.32 -9.47 2.73
C GLN A 331 1.97 -9.84 4.07
N PHE A 332 1.40 -9.36 5.18
CA PHE A 332 1.98 -9.58 6.52
C PHE A 332 2.15 -11.06 6.87
N SER A 333 1.26 -11.94 6.38
CA SER A 333 1.29 -13.39 6.65
C SER A 333 2.51 -14.12 6.08
N LYS A 334 3.22 -13.54 5.10
CA LYS A 334 4.45 -14.11 4.56
C LYS A 334 5.62 -14.05 5.55
N VAL A 335 5.58 -13.09 6.47
CA VAL A 335 6.63 -12.89 7.47
C VAL A 335 6.21 -13.58 8.76
N LYS A 336 6.88 -14.69 9.08
CA LYS A 336 6.64 -15.43 10.32
C LYS A 336 7.44 -14.80 11.45
N VAL A 337 6.75 -14.25 12.44
CA VAL A 337 7.36 -13.69 13.65
C VAL A 337 6.95 -14.53 14.85
N LYS A 338 7.94 -14.92 15.66
CA LYS A 338 7.69 -15.49 16.99
C LYS A 338 7.68 -14.34 17.98
N ASP A 339 6.61 -14.25 18.75
CA ASP A 339 6.52 -13.30 19.85
C ASP A 339 7.71 -13.43 20.81
N PHE A 340 8.49 -12.36 20.97
CA PHE A 340 9.60 -12.30 21.91
C PHE A 340 9.19 -12.60 23.36
N PHE A 341 7.94 -12.33 23.70
CA PHE A 341 7.38 -12.55 25.03
C PHE A 341 6.56 -13.84 25.11
N HIS A 342 6.75 -14.77 24.19
CA HIS A 342 6.07 -16.07 24.18
C HIS A 342 6.19 -16.83 25.51
N LYS A 343 7.31 -16.68 26.24
CA LYS A 343 7.49 -17.30 27.56
C LYS A 343 6.49 -16.80 28.62
N LEU A 344 5.87 -15.63 28.43
CA LEU A 344 4.83 -15.14 29.34
C LEU A 344 3.55 -15.98 29.27
N GLY A 345 3.34 -16.73 28.19
CA GLY A 345 2.16 -17.56 27.99
C GLY A 345 1.22 -17.04 26.89
N PRO A 346 0.12 -17.77 26.63
CA PRO A 346 -0.89 -17.47 25.62
C PRO A 346 -1.44 -16.05 25.73
N LEU A 347 -1.54 -15.32 24.62
CA LEU A 347 -2.06 -13.93 24.59
C LEU A 347 -3.51 -13.81 25.02
N THR A 348 -4.30 -14.88 24.90
CA THR A 348 -5.70 -14.91 25.37
C THR A 348 -5.82 -14.77 26.88
N VAL A 349 -4.73 -15.07 27.62
CA VAL A 349 -4.67 -15.04 29.08
C VAL A 349 -3.61 -14.04 29.58
N PHE A 350 -2.42 -14.07 29.01
CA PHE A 350 -1.33 -13.19 29.41
C PHE A 350 -1.29 -11.93 28.55
N SER A 351 -2.36 -11.14 28.64
CA SER A 351 -2.51 -9.83 27.98
C SER A 351 -2.74 -8.69 28.95
N ALA A 352 -2.48 -7.47 28.50
CA ALA A 352 -2.72 -6.25 29.28
C ALA A 352 -4.22 -5.99 29.56
N LYS A 353 -5.13 -6.72 28.89
CA LYS A 353 -6.58 -6.63 29.15
C LYS A 353 -6.96 -7.28 30.48
N GLN A 354 -6.15 -8.20 30.98
CA GLN A 354 -6.41 -8.96 32.20
C GLN A 354 -5.43 -8.55 33.29
N ARG A 355 -5.91 -8.51 34.53
CA ARG A 355 -5.10 -8.28 35.71
C ARG A 355 -5.00 -9.59 36.48
N TRP A 356 -3.78 -9.94 36.87
CA TRP A 356 -3.50 -11.21 37.51
C TRP A 356 -2.92 -10.98 38.90
N THR A 357 -3.25 -11.86 39.84
CA THR A 357 -2.53 -11.91 41.12
C THR A 357 -1.07 -12.29 40.90
N ALA A 358 -0.22 -12.00 41.89
CA ALA A 358 1.07 -12.67 41.97
C ALA A 358 0.87 -14.20 41.96
N PRO A 359 1.79 -14.97 41.35
CA PRO A 359 1.75 -16.43 41.42
C PRO A 359 1.70 -16.92 42.86
N ARG A 360 0.83 -17.89 43.12
CA ARG A 360 0.68 -18.56 44.41
C ARG A 360 1.10 -20.02 44.26
N THR A 361 1.99 -20.49 45.12
CA THR A 361 2.44 -21.89 45.15
C THR A 361 1.59 -22.69 46.11
N ILE A 362 0.86 -23.66 45.57
CA ILE A 362 0.01 -24.58 46.30
C ILE A 362 0.76 -25.89 46.47
N HIS A 363 0.94 -26.32 47.72
CA HIS A 363 1.63 -27.57 48.03
C HIS A 363 0.60 -28.67 48.14
N LEU A 364 0.66 -29.63 47.22
CA LEU A 364 -0.26 -30.75 47.13
C LEU A 364 0.37 -31.98 47.78
N HIS A 365 -0.37 -32.58 48.71
CA HIS A 365 -0.05 -33.89 49.28
C HIS A 365 -0.91 -34.94 48.60
N HIS A 366 -0.27 -35.93 47.99
CA HIS A 366 -0.95 -37.03 47.32
C HIS A 366 -1.56 -37.97 48.37
N GLU A 367 -2.79 -37.71 48.80
CA GLU A 367 -3.60 -38.68 49.55
C GLU A 367 -4.12 -39.75 48.57
N ALA A 368 -4.41 -40.96 49.07
CA ALA A 368 -4.81 -42.09 48.23
C ALA A 368 -6.23 -41.89 47.66
N GLY A 369 -6.39 -41.01 46.66
CA GLY A 369 -7.67 -40.63 46.07
C GLY A 369 -7.55 -39.65 44.90
N GLU A 370 -8.69 -39.25 44.33
CA GLU A 370 -8.79 -38.23 43.28
C GLU A 370 -8.25 -36.87 43.78
N LEU A 371 -7.73 -36.03 42.88
CA LEU A 371 -7.11 -34.73 43.22
C LEU A 371 -8.06 -33.74 43.92
N GLY A 372 -9.37 -34.04 43.97
CA GLY A 372 -10.39 -33.17 44.57
C GLY A 372 -10.74 -31.95 43.71
N PHE A 373 -10.23 -31.86 42.48
CA PHE A 373 -10.60 -30.80 41.55
C PHE A 373 -10.59 -31.28 40.09
N SER A 374 -11.35 -30.57 39.24
CA SER A 374 -11.40 -30.81 37.80
C SER A 374 -10.82 -29.62 37.02
N LEU A 375 -10.24 -29.91 35.86
CA LEU A 375 -9.64 -28.91 34.98
C LEU A 375 -10.48 -28.70 33.73
N LYS A 376 -10.58 -27.45 33.26
CA LYS A 376 -11.23 -27.08 32.01
C LYS A 376 -10.43 -26.05 31.22
N GLY A 377 -10.85 -25.82 29.99
CA GLY A 377 -10.31 -24.77 29.13
C GLY A 377 -9.11 -25.20 28.29
N GLY A 378 -8.57 -24.24 27.54
CA GLY A 378 -7.36 -24.42 26.75
C GLY A 378 -6.11 -24.14 27.58
N SER A 379 -5.11 -23.53 26.96
CA SER A 379 -3.87 -23.12 27.64
C SER A 379 -3.91 -21.64 28.06
N PRO A 380 -3.48 -21.31 29.28
CA PRO A 380 -3.31 -22.19 30.44
C PRO A 380 -4.63 -22.81 30.90
N VAL A 381 -4.54 -24.00 31.50
CA VAL A 381 -5.70 -24.73 32.01
C VAL A 381 -6.24 -24.08 33.28
N GLN A 382 -7.56 -24.13 33.46
CA GLN A 382 -8.26 -23.50 34.56
C GLN A 382 -8.86 -24.56 35.50
N VAL A 383 -8.81 -24.32 36.81
CA VAL A 383 -9.54 -25.10 37.81
C VAL A 383 -11.03 -24.79 37.69
N TYR A 384 -11.84 -25.81 37.39
CA TYR A 384 -13.28 -25.64 37.15
C TYR A 384 -14.11 -25.90 38.39
N CYS A 385 -13.97 -27.10 38.95
CA CYS A 385 -14.67 -27.51 40.16
C CYS A 385 -13.62 -27.90 41.19
N LEU A 386 -13.82 -27.46 42.42
CA LEU A 386 -12.93 -27.75 43.54
C LEU A 386 -13.79 -28.26 44.70
N ASP A 387 -13.53 -29.48 45.15
CA ASP A 387 -14.13 -30.01 46.37
C ASP A 387 -13.64 -29.15 47.56
N PRO A 388 -14.53 -28.48 48.30
CA PRO A 388 -14.16 -27.62 49.42
C PRO A 388 -13.37 -28.33 50.52
N VAL A 389 -13.49 -29.66 50.62
CA VAL A 389 -12.88 -30.47 51.69
C VAL A 389 -11.54 -31.06 51.25
N CYS A 390 -11.14 -30.93 49.98
CA CYS A 390 -9.90 -31.54 49.51
C CYS A 390 -8.63 -30.82 50.02
N SER A 391 -7.51 -31.54 49.99
CA SER A 391 -6.19 -31.02 50.40
C SER A 391 -5.77 -29.80 49.57
N ALA A 392 -6.09 -29.77 48.27
CA ALA A 392 -5.78 -28.65 47.39
C ALA A 392 -6.52 -27.36 47.78
N ALA A 393 -7.81 -27.46 48.14
CA ALA A 393 -8.60 -26.34 48.63
C ALA A 393 -8.05 -25.80 49.95
N SER A 394 -7.71 -26.71 50.87
CA SER A 394 -7.08 -26.38 52.16
C SER A 394 -5.73 -25.70 52.00
N ALA A 395 -4.98 -26.05 50.95
CA ALA A 395 -3.71 -25.42 50.58
C ALA A 395 -3.86 -24.07 49.85
N GLY A 396 -5.09 -23.61 49.58
CA GLY A 396 -5.38 -22.27 49.03
C GLY A 396 -5.68 -22.22 47.53
N LEU A 397 -5.86 -23.38 46.87
CA LEU A 397 -6.37 -23.44 45.49
C LEU A 397 -7.81 -22.90 45.45
N LYS A 398 -8.18 -22.22 44.37
CA LYS A 398 -9.52 -21.68 44.18
C LYS A 398 -10.11 -22.10 42.85
N GLU A 399 -11.44 -22.21 42.79
CA GLU A 399 -12.14 -22.30 41.51
C GLU A 399 -11.85 -21.05 40.67
N GLY A 400 -11.58 -21.25 39.38
CA GLY A 400 -11.20 -20.18 38.46
C GLY A 400 -9.70 -19.90 38.38
N ASP A 401 -8.87 -20.50 39.24
CA ASP A 401 -7.42 -20.39 39.17
C ASP A 401 -6.86 -21.00 37.88
N TYR A 402 -5.84 -20.36 37.30
CA TYR A 402 -5.11 -20.87 36.15
C TYR A 402 -3.78 -21.49 36.59
N ILE A 403 -3.50 -22.70 36.12
CA ILE A 403 -2.27 -23.42 36.41
C ILE A 403 -1.15 -22.91 35.50
N VAL A 404 -0.05 -22.43 36.10
CA VAL A 404 1.11 -21.91 35.35
C VAL A 404 2.33 -22.81 35.42
N SER A 405 2.50 -23.57 36.51
CA SER A 405 3.53 -24.63 36.61
C SER A 405 3.08 -25.79 37.48
N VAL A 406 3.60 -26.98 37.17
CA VAL A 406 3.45 -28.21 37.96
C VAL A 406 4.84 -28.79 38.23
N GLY A 407 5.24 -28.90 39.50
CA GLY A 407 6.56 -29.41 39.90
C GLY A 407 7.71 -28.62 39.27
N GLY A 408 7.58 -27.29 39.20
CA GLY A 408 8.55 -26.40 38.54
C GLY A 408 8.56 -26.44 37.00
N MET A 409 7.75 -27.29 36.36
CA MET A 409 7.63 -27.32 34.89
C MET A 409 6.58 -26.34 34.40
N ASP A 410 6.93 -25.52 33.40
CA ASP A 410 6.01 -24.57 32.77
C ASP A 410 4.83 -25.29 32.08
N CYS A 411 3.61 -24.97 32.52
CA CYS A 411 2.37 -25.54 32.01
C CYS A 411 1.51 -24.51 31.26
N LYS A 412 1.98 -23.27 31.09
CA LYS A 412 1.18 -22.17 30.52
C LYS A 412 0.65 -22.44 29.10
N TRP A 413 1.33 -23.31 28.35
CA TRP A 413 1.01 -23.67 26.97
C TRP A 413 0.43 -25.08 26.81
N LEU A 414 0.20 -25.78 27.92
CA LEU A 414 -0.29 -27.15 27.90
C LEU A 414 -1.82 -27.19 27.96
N GLY A 415 -2.40 -28.22 27.36
CA GLY A 415 -3.83 -28.53 27.47
C GLY A 415 -4.14 -29.39 28.70
N VAL A 416 -5.43 -29.63 28.95
CA VAL A 416 -5.92 -30.37 30.13
C VAL A 416 -5.27 -31.75 30.25
N THR A 417 -5.21 -32.52 29.16
CA THR A 417 -4.63 -33.87 29.16
C THR A 417 -3.16 -33.87 29.59
N GLU A 418 -2.36 -32.98 29.01
CA GLU A 418 -0.92 -32.88 29.29
C GLU A 418 -0.66 -32.42 30.73
N VAL A 419 -1.47 -31.51 31.26
CA VAL A 419 -1.36 -31.09 32.66
C VAL A 419 -1.76 -32.22 33.62
N LEU A 420 -2.82 -32.98 33.32
CA LEU A 420 -3.21 -34.14 34.12
C LEU A 420 -2.15 -35.24 34.10
N GLU A 421 -1.50 -35.48 32.95
CA GLU A 421 -0.37 -36.40 32.85
C GLU A 421 0.79 -35.94 33.74
N LYS A 422 1.13 -34.64 33.72
CA LYS A 422 2.14 -34.08 34.62
C LYS A 422 1.79 -34.28 36.09
N LEU A 423 0.55 -33.96 36.48
CA LEU A 423 0.06 -34.16 37.85
C LEU A 423 0.15 -35.63 38.29
N LYS A 424 -0.08 -36.59 37.38
CA LYS A 424 0.07 -38.03 37.65
C LYS A 424 1.52 -38.50 37.69
N SER A 425 2.39 -37.92 36.87
CA SER A 425 3.80 -38.33 36.71
C SER A 425 4.68 -38.03 37.92
N VAL A 426 4.27 -37.07 38.78
CA VAL A 426 5.06 -36.62 39.95
C VAL A 426 5.01 -37.62 41.12
N GLY A 427 4.17 -38.66 41.06
CA GLY A 427 4.17 -39.78 42.02
C GLY A 427 3.74 -39.38 43.44
N LYS A 428 4.24 -40.09 44.47
CA LYS A 428 3.91 -39.87 45.90
C LYS A 428 4.70 -38.71 46.56
N GLN A 429 5.47 -37.94 45.80
CA GLN A 429 6.20 -36.81 46.36
C GLN A 429 5.31 -35.57 46.52
N PRO A 430 5.57 -34.71 47.52
CA PRO A 430 4.88 -33.43 47.63
C PRO A 430 5.10 -32.64 46.34
N MET A 431 4.00 -32.14 45.76
CA MET A 431 4.01 -31.48 44.46
C MET A 431 3.67 -29.99 44.61
N GLU A 432 4.50 -29.15 44.00
CA GLU A 432 4.24 -27.72 43.93
C GLU A 432 3.40 -27.39 42.68
N LEU A 433 2.31 -26.69 42.89
CA LEU A 433 1.43 -26.19 41.84
C LEU A 433 1.41 -24.66 41.91
N ASP A 434 1.96 -24.00 40.90
CA ASP A 434 1.86 -22.55 40.83
C ASP A 434 0.60 -22.15 40.07
N VAL A 435 -0.19 -21.27 40.67
CA VAL A 435 -1.44 -20.77 40.11
C VAL A 435 -1.53 -19.25 40.13
N ILE A 436 -2.32 -18.71 39.20
CA ILE A 436 -2.70 -17.29 39.16
C ILE A 436 -4.21 -17.15 39.13
N SER A 437 -4.72 -16.07 39.72
CA SER A 437 -6.14 -15.74 39.72
C SER A 437 -6.38 -14.44 38.96
N CYS A 438 -7.45 -14.38 38.17
CA CYS A 438 -7.87 -13.14 37.52
C CYS A 438 -8.43 -12.19 38.58
N GLN A 439 -8.03 -10.92 38.53
CA GLN A 439 -8.56 -9.87 39.40
C GLN A 439 -9.73 -9.16 38.71
N ASP A 440 -10.82 -8.92 39.44
CA ASP A 440 -12.00 -8.23 38.91
C ASP A 440 -11.67 -6.81 38.41
N THR A 441 -12.27 -6.46 37.28
CA THR A 441 -12.01 -5.21 36.54
C THR A 441 -12.85 -4.03 37.09
N ALA A 442 -13.03 -3.92 38.41
CA ALA A 442 -13.83 -2.86 39.00
C ALA A 442 -13.01 -1.57 39.16
N ALA A 443 -13.42 -0.54 38.41
CA ALA A 443 -13.08 0.88 38.50
C ALA A 443 -11.60 1.29 38.33
N SER A 444 -11.24 1.79 37.14
CA SER A 444 -10.17 2.80 37.02
C SER A 444 -10.72 4.09 36.42
N LEU A 445 -10.62 5.16 37.20
CA LEU A 445 -10.99 6.53 36.84
C LEU A 445 -10.30 6.98 35.54
N HIS A 446 -11.07 7.67 34.69
CA HIS A 446 -10.59 8.18 33.40
C HIS A 446 -9.65 9.36 33.62
N SER A 447 -8.40 9.23 33.15
CA SER A 447 -7.45 10.35 33.06
C SER A 447 -7.66 11.06 31.72
N LYS A 448 -8.11 12.33 31.76
CA LYS A 448 -8.23 13.19 30.57
C LYS A 448 -6.81 13.58 30.10
N SER A 449 -6.45 13.23 28.86
CA SER A 449 -5.15 13.58 28.25
C SER A 449 -5.23 14.91 27.51
N ALA A 450 -4.21 15.77 27.65
CA ALA A 450 -4.01 16.93 26.79
C ALA A 450 -2.97 16.61 25.71
N THR A 451 -3.30 16.85 24.45
CA THR A 451 -2.37 16.79 23.31
C THR A 451 -1.64 18.13 23.21
N TYR A 452 -0.31 18.13 23.34
CA TYR A 452 0.51 19.32 23.08
C TYR A 452 1.18 19.19 21.72
N SER A 453 0.73 20.00 20.75
CA SER A 453 1.41 20.23 19.48
C SER A 453 1.91 21.67 19.46
N MET A 454 3.23 21.86 19.48
CA MET A 454 3.79 23.18 19.18
C MET A 454 3.73 23.42 17.68
N GLY A 455 2.97 24.43 17.25
CA GLY A 455 3.11 25.01 15.91
C GLY A 455 1.95 24.85 14.93
N MET A 456 0.75 24.40 15.35
CA MET A 456 -0.44 24.48 14.48
C MET A 456 -1.45 25.50 14.97
N GLN A 457 -1.86 26.43 14.09
CA GLN A 457 -3.04 27.26 14.31
C GLN A 457 -4.30 26.39 14.19
N LYS A 458 -5.03 26.29 15.31
CA LYS A 458 -6.44 25.89 15.46
C LYS A 458 -7.00 24.87 14.47
N THR A 459 -6.92 23.58 14.82
CA THR A 459 -7.92 22.59 14.40
C THR A 459 -8.56 21.98 15.64
N TYR A 460 -9.88 22.13 15.74
CA TYR A 460 -10.69 21.77 16.90
C TYR A 460 -10.64 20.26 17.20
N SER A 461 -10.20 19.91 18.40
CA SER A 461 -10.51 18.63 19.04
C SER A 461 -11.87 18.77 19.74
N LEU A 462 -12.96 18.45 19.05
CA LEU A 462 -14.26 18.26 19.68
C LEU A 462 -14.33 16.83 20.24
N ILE A 463 -13.96 16.67 21.51
CA ILE A 463 -14.47 15.63 22.42
C ILE A 463 -14.14 16.11 23.85
N CYS A 464 -15.11 15.95 24.75
CA CYS A 464 -15.12 16.28 26.19
C CYS A 464 -15.66 17.65 26.62
N LEU A 465 -16.95 17.90 26.33
CA LEU A 465 -17.85 18.55 27.29
C LEU A 465 -19.14 17.73 27.38
N ALA A 466 -19.12 16.64 28.14
CA ALA A 466 -20.32 16.14 28.79
C ALA A 466 -20.24 16.68 30.22
N MET A 467 -21.10 17.64 30.54
CA MET A 467 -21.29 18.11 31.90
C MET A 467 -22.12 17.05 32.63
N ASP A 468 -21.64 16.67 33.83
CA ASP A 468 -22.46 15.99 34.82
C ASP A 468 -23.66 16.87 35.17
N GLU A 469 -24.86 16.32 35.05
CA GLU A 469 -26.09 16.89 35.63
C GLU A 469 -26.64 15.87 36.62
N ASP A 470 -26.58 16.24 37.89
CA ASP A 470 -27.18 15.51 39.00
C ASP A 470 -28.71 15.46 38.89
N LYS A 471 -29.29 14.37 39.40
CA LYS A 471 -30.71 14.01 39.42
C LYS A 471 -31.63 15.13 39.95
N ILE A 472 -32.77 15.37 39.28
CA ILE A 472 -34.11 15.54 39.92
C ILE A 472 -35.21 14.97 38.99
N ASP A 473 -36.14 14.23 39.59
CA ASP A 473 -37.37 13.65 39.01
C ASP A 473 -38.27 14.66 38.27
N HIS A 474 -38.88 14.25 37.15
CA HIS A 474 -40.34 14.34 36.94
C HIS A 474 -40.76 13.67 35.61
N THR A 475 -41.85 12.90 35.70
CA THR A 475 -42.60 12.22 34.65
C THR A 475 -43.03 13.10 33.46
N LYS A 476 -42.83 12.63 32.22
CA LYS A 476 -43.80 12.68 31.09
C LYS A 476 -43.29 11.92 29.84
N LYS A 477 -44.24 11.35 29.09
CA LYS A 477 -44.10 10.37 27.99
C LYS A 477 -43.82 10.98 26.60
N ALA A 478 -43.24 10.13 25.73
CA ALA A 478 -43.35 10.02 24.25
C ALA A 478 -42.20 10.59 23.38
N PRO A 479 -42.02 10.14 22.12
CA PRO A 479 -41.61 8.79 21.69
C PRO A 479 -40.35 8.79 20.80
N LEU A 480 -39.61 7.67 20.76
CA LEU A 480 -38.45 7.45 19.88
C LEU A 480 -38.89 7.00 18.48
N LYS A 481 -38.48 7.75 17.45
CA LYS A 481 -38.51 7.33 16.04
C LYS A 481 -37.20 6.61 15.68
N LEU A 482 -37.33 5.36 15.23
CA LEU A 482 -36.30 4.59 14.51
C LEU A 482 -36.20 5.07 13.05
N PRO A 483 -35.05 4.82 12.39
CA PRO A 483 -35.03 4.44 10.99
C PRO A 483 -34.51 3.01 10.78
N PHE A 484 -35.46 2.13 10.43
CA PHE A 484 -35.44 1.17 9.31
C PHE A 484 -34.63 1.74 8.10
N LEU A 485 -33.85 1.03 7.27
CA LEU A 485 -34.06 -0.25 6.58
C LEU A 485 -32.77 -0.84 5.99
N SER A 486 -32.80 -2.17 5.92
CA SER A 486 -31.99 -3.12 5.14
C SER A 486 -32.28 -3.11 3.63
N TRP A 487 -31.33 -3.60 2.81
CA TRP A 487 -31.63 -4.33 1.57
C TRP A 487 -30.61 -5.47 1.34
N GLY A 488 -31.12 -6.65 0.97
CA GLY A 488 -30.37 -7.91 0.91
C GLY A 488 -30.01 -8.47 -0.49
N THR A 489 -29.11 -9.46 -0.42
CA THR A 489 -28.98 -10.74 -1.15
C THR A 489 -29.28 -10.88 -2.65
N LYS A 490 -28.33 -11.53 -3.37
CA LYS A 490 -28.61 -12.55 -4.39
C LYS A 490 -27.47 -13.58 -4.55
N ASN A 491 -27.92 -14.82 -4.75
CA ASN A 491 -27.28 -16.14 -4.91
C ASN A 491 -26.07 -16.31 -5.86
N ARG A 492 -25.24 -17.34 -5.61
CA ARG A 492 -24.94 -18.38 -6.63
C ARG A 492 -24.42 -19.71 -6.05
N GLN A 493 -24.83 -20.79 -6.71
CA GLN A 493 -24.62 -22.22 -6.40
C GLN A 493 -23.30 -22.80 -6.96
N LYS A 494 -22.85 -23.88 -6.32
CA LYS A 494 -22.22 -25.15 -6.82
C LYS A 494 -21.10 -25.09 -7.89
N ALA A 495 -19.96 -25.71 -7.60
CA ALA A 495 -19.55 -27.01 -8.18
C ALA A 495 -18.20 -27.49 -7.59
N ALA A 496 -18.07 -28.81 -7.52
CA ALA A 496 -16.98 -29.58 -6.94
C ALA A 496 -15.83 -29.86 -7.94
N SER A 497 -14.67 -30.27 -7.41
CA SER A 497 -14.09 -31.62 -7.63
C SER A 497 -12.55 -31.64 -7.80
N THR A 498 -11.91 -32.30 -6.83
CA THR A 498 -10.91 -33.39 -6.96
C THR A 498 -9.51 -33.23 -7.59
N LEU A 499 -8.54 -33.63 -6.74
CA LEU A 499 -7.45 -34.61 -6.95
C LEU A 499 -6.10 -34.18 -7.60
N CYS A 500 -5.08 -34.21 -6.71
CA CYS A 500 -3.75 -34.86 -6.80
C CYS A 500 -2.76 -34.47 -7.92
N LEU A 501 -1.63 -33.81 -7.61
CA LEU A 501 -0.30 -34.34 -7.15
C LEU A 501 0.61 -34.85 -8.32
N PRO A 502 1.95 -34.96 -8.19
CA PRO A 502 3.00 -33.93 -7.95
C PRO A 502 4.29 -34.20 -8.80
N SER A 503 5.44 -33.64 -8.38
CA SER A 503 6.84 -34.12 -8.60
C SER A 503 7.55 -33.70 -9.92
N ALA A 504 8.84 -33.36 -10.01
CA ALA A 504 10.02 -33.29 -9.12
C ALA A 504 11.00 -32.26 -9.78
N VAL A 505 11.72 -31.39 -9.07
CA VAL A 505 12.97 -31.53 -8.29
C VAL A 505 14.23 -31.94 -9.10
N ALA A 506 15.31 -31.22 -8.79
CA ALA A 506 16.76 -31.43 -9.05
C ALA A 506 17.32 -30.69 -10.29
N GLY A 507 18.43 -29.96 -10.23
CA GLY A 507 19.37 -29.73 -9.13
C GLY A 507 20.49 -28.76 -9.53
N SER A 508 21.09 -28.15 -8.50
CA SER A 508 22.48 -27.66 -8.33
C SER A 508 23.32 -27.27 -9.57
N SER A 509 24.00 -26.13 -9.62
CA SER A 509 25.17 -25.78 -8.78
C SER A 509 25.77 -24.45 -9.32
N GLN A 510 26.10 -23.46 -8.46
CA GLN A 510 27.47 -22.98 -8.11
C GLN A 510 28.31 -22.45 -9.31
N ILE A 511 29.03 -21.32 -9.32
CA ILE A 511 29.63 -20.45 -8.29
C ILE A 511 30.05 -19.10 -8.93
N LYS A 512 29.98 -18.05 -8.10
CA LYS A 512 30.70 -16.76 -8.05
C LYS A 512 31.83 -16.48 -9.08
N LYS A 513 31.85 -15.25 -9.64
CA LYS A 513 32.79 -14.18 -9.24
C LYS A 513 32.52 -12.82 -9.93
N LYS A 514 32.81 -11.78 -9.15
CA LYS A 514 32.80 -10.33 -9.42
C LYS A 514 33.63 -9.94 -10.66
N LEU A 515 33.24 -8.89 -11.38
CA LEU A 515 34.05 -7.70 -11.69
C LEU A 515 33.24 -6.67 -12.51
N SER A 516 33.16 -5.44 -12.00
CA SER A 516 33.01 -4.18 -12.77
C SER A 516 34.41 -3.76 -13.31
N PRO A 517 34.61 -2.66 -14.09
CA PRO A 517 33.69 -1.61 -14.54
C PRO A 517 33.81 -1.21 -16.04
N PHE A 518 32.86 -0.38 -16.52
CA PHE A 518 32.94 0.62 -17.61
C PHE A 518 33.79 0.32 -18.86
N THR A 519 33.13 0.20 -20.04
CA THR A 519 33.65 0.83 -21.28
C THR A 519 32.50 1.15 -22.25
N LEU A 520 32.69 2.27 -22.95
CA LEU A 520 31.87 2.95 -23.95
C LEU A 520 31.50 2.10 -25.19
N LEU A 521 30.49 2.64 -25.92
CA LEU A 521 30.11 2.42 -27.33
C LEU A 521 29.09 1.30 -27.62
N ASN A 522 27.82 1.67 -27.81
CA ASN A 522 27.30 1.90 -29.16
C ASN A 522 25.91 2.59 -29.10
N THR A 523 25.91 3.87 -29.45
CA THR A 523 24.74 4.71 -29.74
C THR A 523 24.15 4.29 -31.08
N GLU A 524 22.93 3.76 -31.08
CA GLU A 524 21.90 3.97 -32.13
C GLU A 524 20.64 3.10 -31.96
N SER A 525 20.58 2.18 -30.98
CA SER A 525 19.45 1.25 -30.86
C SER A 525 18.59 1.35 -29.60
N SER A 526 18.85 2.29 -28.68
CA SER A 526 18.31 2.19 -27.30
C SER A 526 17.57 3.42 -26.76
N LEU A 527 16.84 4.16 -27.60
CA LEU A 527 15.94 5.21 -27.12
C LEU A 527 14.50 4.95 -27.58
N TYR A 528 13.95 3.88 -27.03
CA TYR A 528 12.57 3.81 -26.56
C TYR A 528 12.57 3.29 -25.13
#